data_AF-A0A519W0U2-F1
#
_entry.id   AF-A0A519W0U2-F1
#
_cell.length_a   1.000
_cell.length_b   1.000
_cell.length_c   1.000
_cell.angle_alpha   90.00
_cell.angle_beta   90.00
_cell.angle_gamma   90.00
#
_symmetry.space_group_name_H-M   'P 1'
#
loop_
_entity.id
_entity.type
_entity.pdbx_description
1 polymer ?
#
loop_
_entity_poly.entity_id
_entity_poly.type
_entity_poly.pdbx_seq_one_letter_code
_entity_poly.pdbx_strand_id
1 'polypeptide(L)'
;MKKILLSISLLLSAAIYNQVKAQNFNASPFPDRIILTWSGDPKTTQSVTWRTDSTVRIGYGQILLESSSPKLEKPDAKEYQAVTSTLKGKEY
;
A
#
# COMPACT_ATOMS: atom_id res chain seq x y z
N MET A 1 -10.56 -33.68 40.11
CA MET A 1 -11.60 -33.24 39.15
C MET A 1 -11.58 -31.73 38.91
N LYS A 2 -11.75 -30.87 39.93
CA LYS A 2 -11.70 -29.38 39.77
C LYS A 2 -10.44 -28.85 39.08
N LYS A 3 -9.26 -29.39 39.40
CA LYS A 3 -7.98 -28.98 38.77
C LYS A 3 -7.92 -29.31 37.26
N ILE A 4 -8.45 -30.47 36.87
CA ILE A 4 -8.49 -30.91 35.47
C ILE A 4 -9.46 -30.04 34.65
N LEU A 5 -10.63 -29.73 35.21
CA LEU A 5 -11.60 -28.82 34.60
C LEU A 5 -11.03 -27.41 34.41
N LEU A 6 -10.27 -26.90 35.39
CA LEU A 6 -9.60 -25.60 35.29
C LEU A 6 -8.54 -25.57 34.18
N SER A 7 -7.72 -26.62 34.08
CA SER A 7 -6.70 -26.75 33.02
C SER A 7 -7.30 -26.82 31.62
N ILE A 8 -8.42 -27.54 31.45
CA ILE A 8 -9.14 -27.64 30.17
C ILE A 8 -9.72 -26.28 29.79
N SER A 9 -10.30 -25.55 30.75
CA SER A 9 -10.86 -24.21 30.52
C SER A 9 -9.78 -23.17 30.16
N LEU A 10 -8.58 -23.28 30.75
CA LEU A 10 -7.43 -22.43 30.42
C LEU A 10 -6.86 -22.73 29.02
N LEU A 11 -6.84 -24.00 28.61
CA LEU A 11 -6.42 -24.40 27.26
C LEU A 11 -7.43 -23.98 26.19
N LEU A 12 -8.74 -24.06 26.48
CA LEU A 12 -9.78 -23.58 25.55
C LEU A 12 -9.72 -22.07 25.34
N SER A 13 -9.47 -21.30 26.40
CA SER A 13 -9.37 -19.84 26.29
C SER A 13 -8.13 -19.38 25.51
N ALA A 14 -7.00 -20.08 25.63
CA ALA A 14 -5.82 -19.83 24.79
C ALA A 14 -6.04 -20.17 23.31
N ALA A 15 -6.83 -21.21 23.01
CA ALA A 15 -7.14 -21.60 21.63
C ALA A 15 -8.11 -20.65 20.90
N ILE A 16 -8.90 -19.87 21.63
CA ILE A 16 -9.86 -18.88 21.09
C ILE A 16 -9.25 -17.46 21.06
N TYR A 17 -7.94 -17.33 21.30
CA TYR A 17 -7.24 -16.06 21.18
C TYR A 17 -7.10 -15.68 19.70
N ASN A 18 -8.16 -15.11 19.13
CA ASN A 18 -8.12 -14.52 17.81
C ASN A 18 -7.05 -13.44 17.81
N GLN A 19 -5.98 -13.67 17.07
CA GLN A 19 -5.01 -12.64 16.72
C GLN A 19 -5.74 -11.66 15.82
N VAL A 20 -6.33 -10.60 16.40
CA VAL A 20 -6.83 -9.46 15.64
C VAL A 20 -5.60 -8.86 14.96
N LYS A 21 -5.35 -9.26 13.71
CA LYS A 21 -4.30 -8.64 12.92
C LYS A 21 -4.74 -7.21 12.64
N ALA A 22 -3.89 -6.26 13.03
CA ALA A 22 -4.02 -4.87 12.60
C ALA A 22 -3.90 -4.76 11.07
N GLN A 23 -3.94 -3.52 10.57
CA GLN A 23 -3.74 -3.22 9.14
C GLN A 23 -2.49 -3.93 8.59
N ASN A 24 -2.63 -4.57 7.42
CA ASN A 24 -1.51 -5.21 6.74
C ASN A 24 -0.67 -4.12 6.04
N PHE A 25 0.60 -3.99 6.44
CA PHE A 25 1.54 -3.00 5.90
C PHE A 25 2.56 -3.58 4.92
N ASN A 26 2.46 -4.88 4.62
CA ASN A 26 3.32 -5.52 3.65
C ASN A 26 3.07 -4.91 2.27
N ALA A 27 4.15 -4.62 1.54
CA ALA A 27 4.01 -4.16 0.17
C ALA A 27 3.33 -5.24 -0.68
N SER A 28 2.57 -4.81 -1.68
CA SER A 28 1.89 -5.68 -2.63
C SER A 28 2.07 -5.13 -4.05
N PRO A 29 1.58 -5.82 -5.10
CA PRO A 29 1.60 -5.26 -6.44
C PRO A 29 0.72 -4.01 -6.55
N PHE A 30 -0.29 -3.87 -5.67
CA PHE A 30 -1.11 -2.67 -5.60
C PHE A 30 -0.32 -1.55 -4.89
N PRO A 31 -0.23 -0.34 -5.50
CA PRO A 31 0.49 0.78 -4.92
C PRO A 31 -0.04 1.19 -3.54
N ASP A 32 0.86 1.36 -2.59
CA ASP A 32 0.57 1.95 -1.28
C ASP A 32 1.50 3.14 -0.98
N ARG A 33 1.21 3.85 0.12
CA ARG A 33 1.99 5.01 0.59
C ARG A 33 2.19 6.06 -0.51
N ILE A 34 1.11 6.42 -1.19
CA ILE A 34 1.12 7.45 -2.23
C ILE A 34 1.33 8.81 -1.56
N ILE A 35 2.42 9.48 -1.93
CA ILE A 35 2.83 10.78 -1.37
C ILE A 35 2.94 11.78 -2.51
N LEU A 36 2.36 12.96 -2.30
CA LEU A 36 2.44 14.09 -3.21
C LEU A 36 3.40 15.13 -2.62
N THR A 37 4.35 15.59 -3.42
CA THR A 37 5.32 16.64 -3.07
C THR A 37 5.68 17.49 -4.30
N TRP A 38 6.53 18.49 -4.17
CA TRP A 38 6.95 19.35 -5.28
C TRP A 38 8.44 19.18 -5.53
N SER A 39 8.83 19.00 -6.80
CA SER A 39 10.24 18.95 -7.20
C SER A 39 10.83 20.34 -7.47
N GLY A 40 9.99 21.37 -7.53
CA GLY A 40 10.36 22.76 -7.77
C GLY A 40 9.24 23.70 -7.32
N ASP A 41 8.87 24.66 -8.17
CA ASP A 41 7.77 25.59 -7.88
C ASP A 41 6.45 24.82 -7.66
N PRO A 42 5.80 24.96 -6.48
CA PRO A 42 4.56 24.26 -6.17
C PRO A 42 3.37 24.69 -7.05
N LYS A 43 3.45 25.84 -7.74
CA LYS A 43 2.39 26.28 -8.67
C LYS A 43 2.40 25.49 -9.97
N THR A 44 3.54 24.92 -10.36
CA THR A 44 3.74 24.35 -11.71
C THR A 44 4.34 22.95 -11.73
N THR A 45 4.83 22.45 -10.59
CA THR A 45 5.41 21.11 -10.47
C THR A 45 4.60 20.27 -9.50
N GLN A 46 4.61 18.95 -9.68
CA GLN A 46 4.12 17.98 -8.71
C GLN A 46 4.91 16.68 -8.92
N SER A 47 5.36 16.07 -7.83
CA SER A 47 6.00 14.77 -7.78
C SER A 47 5.09 13.82 -7.01
N VAL A 48 4.90 12.62 -7.54
CA VAL A 48 4.14 11.55 -6.91
C VAL A 48 5.08 10.37 -6.70
N THR A 49 5.19 9.91 -5.46
CA THR A 49 5.95 8.70 -5.12
C THR A 49 5.02 7.70 -4.47
N TRP A 50 5.23 6.42 -4.75
CA TRP A 50 4.48 5.32 -4.15
C TRP A 50 5.40 4.12 -3.96
N ARG A 51 4.91 3.12 -3.23
CA ARG A 51 5.61 1.87 -3.03
C ARG A 51 4.78 0.71 -3.58
N THR A 52 5.46 -0.26 -4.15
CA THR A 52 4.92 -1.59 -4.51
C THR A 52 5.84 -2.65 -3.94
N ASP A 53 5.45 -3.91 -4.03
CA ASP A 53 6.39 -5.01 -3.86
C ASP A 53 7.39 -5.09 -5.03
N SER A 54 8.32 -6.04 -4.93
CA SER A 54 9.38 -6.25 -5.92
C SER A 54 8.93 -6.96 -7.20
N THR A 55 7.67 -7.37 -7.31
CA THR A 55 7.13 -8.00 -8.53
C THR A 55 6.87 -6.95 -9.61
N VAL A 56 6.57 -5.70 -9.21
CA VAL A 56 6.41 -4.56 -10.13
C VAL A 56 7.78 -4.02 -10.52
N ARG A 57 8.12 -4.16 -11.81
CA ARG A 57 9.41 -3.69 -12.37
C ARG A 57 9.32 -2.32 -13.05
N ILE A 58 8.12 -1.97 -13.52
CA ILE A 58 7.84 -0.73 -14.22
C ILE A 58 6.52 -0.18 -13.67
N GLY A 59 6.55 1.06 -13.19
CA GLY A 59 5.35 1.78 -12.76
C GLY A 59 4.91 2.81 -13.79
N TYR A 60 3.62 3.12 -13.79
CA TYR A 60 3.04 4.19 -14.61
C TYR A 60 2.13 5.07 -13.75
N GLY A 61 2.16 6.37 -14.00
CA GLY A 61 1.18 7.34 -13.50
C GLY A 61 0.37 7.89 -14.66
N GLN A 62 -0.94 8.03 -14.47
CA GLN A 62 -1.83 8.63 -15.45
C GLN A 62 -2.40 9.93 -14.88
N ILE A 63 -2.30 11.01 -15.64
CA ILE A 63 -2.71 12.35 -15.23
C ILE A 63 -3.67 12.90 -16.28
N LEU A 64 -4.80 13.42 -15.83
CA LEU A 64 -5.88 13.96 -16.65
C LEU A 64 -6.27 15.34 -16.10
N LEU A 65 -6.60 16.27 -17.00
CA LEU A 65 -7.25 17.52 -16.62
C LEU A 65 -8.70 17.24 -16.21
N GLU A 66 -9.11 17.73 -15.03
CA GLU A 66 -10.48 17.60 -14.57
C GLU A 66 -11.45 18.22 -15.60
N SER A 67 -12.48 17.45 -15.97
CA SER A 67 -13.47 17.82 -16.99
C SER A 67 -14.90 17.44 -16.59
N SER A 68 -15.12 17.04 -15.33
CA SER A 68 -16.37 16.47 -14.80
C SER A 68 -16.90 15.24 -15.57
N SER A 69 -16.05 14.64 -16.40
CA SER A 69 -16.32 13.38 -17.10
C SER A 69 -16.00 12.19 -16.19
N PRO A 70 -16.81 11.11 -16.18
CA PRO A 70 -16.48 9.88 -15.47
C PRO A 70 -15.36 9.07 -16.14
N LYS A 71 -14.95 9.44 -17.37
CA LYS A 71 -13.92 8.74 -18.14
C LYS A 71 -12.54 9.22 -17.72
N LEU A 72 -11.83 8.38 -16.96
CA LEU A 72 -10.52 8.72 -16.38
C LEU A 72 -9.35 8.02 -17.10
N GLU A 73 -9.67 7.13 -18.02
CA GLU A 73 -8.71 6.29 -18.73
C GLU A 73 -8.24 6.92 -20.05
N LYS A 74 -7.25 6.26 -20.67
CA LYS A 74 -6.77 6.59 -22.02
C LYS A 74 -7.93 6.63 -23.04
N PRO A 75 -7.88 7.51 -24.05
CA PRO A 75 -6.76 8.39 -24.40
C PRO A 75 -6.74 9.72 -23.63
N ASP A 76 -7.76 10.02 -22.83
CA ASP A 76 -7.92 11.35 -22.25
C ASP A 76 -6.85 11.61 -21.16
N ALA A 77 -6.50 10.58 -20.40
CA ALA A 77 -5.37 10.63 -19.47
C ALA A 77 -4.02 10.47 -20.18
N LYS A 78 -3.08 11.33 -19.82
CA LYS A 78 -1.68 11.24 -20.24
C LYS A 78 -0.90 10.33 -19.31
N GLU A 79 -0.22 9.35 -19.89
CA GLU A 79 0.58 8.38 -19.14
C GLU A 79 2.06 8.78 -19.07
N TYR A 80 2.65 8.55 -17.90
CA TYR A 80 4.04 8.81 -17.59
C TYR A 80 4.65 7.56 -16.96
N GLN A 81 5.75 7.07 -17.52
CA GLN A 81 6.51 5.99 -16.90
C GLN A 81 7.25 6.52 -15.68
N ALA A 82 7.15 5.79 -14.57
CA ALA A 82 7.80 6.14 -13.31
C ALA A 82 9.27 5.70 -13.29
N VAL A 83 10.12 6.50 -12.63
CA VAL A 83 11.48 6.06 -12.27
C VAL A 83 11.37 5.11 -11.09
N THR A 84 11.88 3.89 -11.25
CA THR A 84 11.74 2.82 -10.25
C THR A 84 13.09 2.44 -9.65
N SER A 85 13.16 2.32 -8.33
CA SER A 85 14.33 1.85 -7.60
C SER A 85 13.93 0.82 -6.54
N THR A 86 14.61 -0.32 -6.49
CA THR A 86 14.41 -1.31 -5.43
C THR A 86 15.02 -0.80 -4.12
N LEU A 87 14.21 -0.63 -3.09
CA LEU A 87 14.69 -0.36 -1.74
C LEU A 87 15.39 -1.63 -1.19
N LYS A 88 16.62 -1.46 -0.73
CA LYS A 88 17.43 -2.53 -0.10
C LYS A 88 17.96 -2.02 1.23
N GLY A 89 17.69 -2.71 2.33
CA GLY A 89 18.24 -2.39 3.64
C GLY A 89 17.79 -3.40 4.70
N LYS A 90 18.56 -3.58 5.78
CA LYS A 90 18.16 -4.40 6.96
C LYS A 90 16.92 -3.88 7.67
N GLU A 91 16.61 -2.59 7.47
CA GLU A 91 15.52 -1.83 8.08
C GLU A 91 14.20 -1.91 7.28
N TYR A 92 14.18 -2.64 6.16
CA TYR A 92 13.02 -2.81 5.27
C TYR A 92 12.72 -4.28 4.99
#